data_AF-A0A7K7KF97-F1
#
_entry.id   AF-A0A7K7KF97-F1
#
_cell.length_a   1.000
_cell.length_b   1.000
_cell.length_c   1.000
_cell.angle_alpha   90.00
_cell.angle_beta   90.00
_cell.angle_gamma   90.00
#
_symmetry.space_group_name_H-M   'P 1'
#
loop_
_entity.id
_entity.type
_entity.pdbx_description
1 polymer ?
#
loop_
_entity_poly.entity_id
_entity_poly.type
_entity_poly.pdbx_seq_one_letter_code
_entity_poly.pdbx_strand_id
1 'polypeptide(L)'
;PEVSLRLQSGPRAAALSPLAEHNGFLQLLLHSQATELCTSCLASLGPFLEDEIIPEVIPMEIEVVDVKITLKDDTPPVYPTSPGPVPITLAMDHIVVRRRDDGVFYLT
;
A
#
# COMPACT_ATOMS: atom_id res chain seq x y z
N PRO A 1 7.87 -14.59 -6.19
CA PRO A 1 8.16 -13.20 -5.76
C PRO A 1 7.32 -12.87 -4.54
N GLU A 2 7.93 -12.44 -3.44
CA GLU A 2 7.17 -11.98 -2.26
C GLU A 2 6.49 -10.63 -2.50
N VAL A 3 7.05 -9.83 -3.41
CA VAL A 3 6.49 -8.58 -3.95
C VAL A 3 6.78 -8.52 -5.45
N SER A 4 5.82 -8.08 -6.26
CA SER A 4 6.00 -7.69 -7.65
C SER A 4 5.47 -6.26 -7.84
N LEU A 5 6.22 -5.42 -8.53
CA LEU A 5 5.83 -4.05 -8.86
C LEU A 5 6.05 -3.79 -10.34
N ARG A 6 5.08 -3.15 -10.98
CA ARG A 6 5.14 -2.73 -12.38
C ARG A 6 4.53 -1.34 -12.52
N LEU A 7 5.31 -0.39 -13.04
CA LEU A 7 4.84 0.94 -13.42
C LEU A 7 4.96 1.07 -14.94
N GLN A 8 3.88 1.41 -15.63
CA GLN A 8 3.85 1.55 -17.09
C GLN A 8 3.16 2.85 -17.51
N SER A 9 3.67 3.51 -18.54
CA SER A 9 3.06 4.70 -19.13
C SER A 9 3.10 4.64 -20.67
N GLY A 10 2.39 5.55 -21.34
CA GLY A 10 2.29 5.63 -22.79
C GLY A 10 1.17 4.76 -23.40
N PRO A 11 1.11 4.64 -24.74
CA PRO A 11 -0.05 4.07 -25.43
C PRO A 11 -0.41 2.64 -25.05
N ARG A 12 0.57 1.86 -24.56
CA ARG A 12 0.32 0.49 -24.05
C ARG A 12 -0.39 0.49 -22.70
N ALA A 13 -0.17 1.50 -21.87
CA ALA A 13 -0.81 1.64 -20.57
C ALA A 13 -2.28 2.09 -20.70
N ALA A 14 -2.66 2.75 -21.80
CA ALA A 14 -4.03 3.12 -22.13
C ALA A 14 -5.02 1.94 -22.09
N ALA A 15 -4.52 0.71 -22.34
CA ALA A 15 -5.31 -0.52 -22.28
C ALA A 15 -5.70 -0.93 -20.84
N LEU A 16 -4.96 -0.47 -19.83
CA LEU A 16 -5.23 -0.71 -18.41
C LEU A 16 -6.17 0.37 -17.84
N SER A 17 -5.98 1.61 -18.30
CA SER A 17 -6.79 2.77 -17.95
C SER A 17 -6.53 3.88 -18.97
N PRO A 18 -7.56 4.60 -19.44
CA PRO A 18 -7.39 5.78 -20.29
C PRO A 18 -6.39 6.80 -19.73
N LEU A 19 -6.45 7.08 -18.42
CA LEU A 19 -5.58 8.06 -17.77
C LEU A 19 -4.11 7.59 -17.68
N ALA A 20 -3.88 6.28 -17.74
CA ALA A 20 -2.56 5.70 -17.63
C ALA A 20 -1.63 5.96 -18.82
N GLU A 21 -2.17 6.39 -19.98
CA GLU A 21 -1.32 6.83 -21.09
C GLU A 21 -0.38 7.97 -20.69
N HIS A 22 -0.90 8.91 -19.90
CA HIS A 22 -0.17 10.10 -19.46
C HIS A 22 0.36 9.96 -18.03
N ASN A 23 -0.48 9.48 -17.10
CA ASN A 23 -0.16 9.48 -15.66
C ASN A 23 0.50 8.19 -15.20
N GLY A 24 0.53 7.17 -16.07
CA GLY A 24 1.02 5.84 -15.78
C GLY A 24 0.01 4.97 -15.01
N PHE A 25 0.28 3.67 -14.96
CA PHE A 25 -0.47 2.67 -14.22
C PHE A 25 0.47 1.91 -13.29
N LEU A 26 0.12 1.85 -12.00
CA LEU A 26 0.86 1.10 -10.99
C LEU A 26 0.19 -0.25 -10.71
N GLN A 27 0.91 -1.34 -10.91
CA GLN A 27 0.51 -2.68 -10.47
C GLN A 27 1.44 -3.15 -9.36
N LEU A 28 0.86 -3.64 -8.28
CA LEU A 28 1.58 -4.30 -7.20
C LEU A 28 0.92 -5.63 -6.87
N LEU A 29 1.70 -6.70 -6.76
CA LEU A 29 1.27 -7.97 -6.21
C LEU A 29 2.13 -8.29 -4.99
N LEU A 30 1.50 -8.43 -3.83
CA LEU A 30 2.12 -8.85 -2.59
C LEU A 30 1.65 -10.27 -2.27
N HIS A 31 2.59 -11.22 -2.20
CA HIS A 31 2.30 -12.61 -1.88
C HIS A 31 3.41 -13.18 -1.00
N SER A 32 3.21 -13.16 0.32
CA SER A 32 4.23 -13.47 1.32
C SER A 32 3.62 -14.18 2.52
N GLN A 33 4.22 -15.28 2.99
CA GLN A 33 3.69 -16.02 4.15
C GLN A 33 3.69 -15.21 5.45
N ALA A 34 4.65 -14.28 5.61
CA ALA A 34 4.72 -13.35 6.73
C ALA A 34 5.69 -12.19 6.42
N THR A 35 5.29 -10.96 6.74
CA THR A 35 6.12 -9.76 6.65
C THR A 35 5.93 -8.86 7.88
N GLU A 36 6.84 -7.93 8.10
CA GLU A 36 6.81 -7.00 9.24
C GLU A 36 6.80 -5.56 8.74
N LEU A 37 5.99 -4.72 9.38
CA LEU A 37 5.88 -3.29 9.07
C LEU A 37 5.94 -2.48 10.37
N CYS A 38 6.67 -1.37 10.38
CA CYS A 38 6.68 -0.47 11.53
C CYS A 38 5.35 0.31 11.62
N THR A 39 4.84 0.55 12.83
CA THR A 39 3.65 1.38 13.02
C THR A 39 3.87 2.81 12.53
N SER A 40 5.10 3.33 12.61
CA SER A 40 5.48 4.62 12.02
C SER A 40 5.26 4.68 10.50
N CYS A 41 5.48 3.57 9.76
CA CYS A 41 5.21 3.50 8.32
C CYS A 41 3.72 3.57 7.99
N LEU A 42 2.86 3.02 8.86
CA LEU A 42 1.41 3.12 8.69
C LEU A 42 0.93 4.53 9.07
N ALA A 43 1.49 5.10 10.14
CA ALA A 43 1.14 6.44 10.61
C ALA A 43 1.53 7.55 9.62
N SER A 44 2.60 7.36 8.85
CA SER A 44 3.03 8.34 7.83
C SER A 44 2.07 8.43 6.63
N LEU A 45 1.16 7.46 6.44
CA LEU A 45 0.13 7.55 5.41
C LEU A 45 -0.93 8.62 5.71
N GLY A 46 -1.19 8.93 6.99
CA GLY A 46 -2.17 9.94 7.39
C GLY A 46 -1.83 11.33 6.83
N PRO A 47 -0.67 11.90 7.18
CA PRO A 47 -0.22 13.18 6.62
C PRO A 47 -0.13 13.21 5.09
N PHE A 48 0.19 12.07 4.46
CA PHE A 48 0.17 11.95 2.99
C PHE A 48 -1.25 12.11 2.41
N LEU A 49 -2.28 11.62 3.12
CA LEU A 49 -3.68 11.76 2.71
C LEU A 49 -4.26 13.15 3.05
N GLU A 50 -3.65 13.86 4.01
CA GLU A 50 -4.06 15.20 4.46
C GLU A 50 -3.38 16.33 3.67
N ASP A 51 -2.49 16.01 2.72
CA ASP A 51 -1.77 17.00 1.93
C ASP A 51 -2.75 17.85 1.10
N GLU A 52 -2.56 19.18 1.12
CA GLU A 52 -3.41 20.15 0.41
C GLU A 52 -3.20 20.09 -1.11
N ILE A 53 -2.08 19.51 -1.56
CA ILE A 53 -1.80 19.27 -2.96
C ILE A 53 -2.54 18.01 -3.38
N ILE A 54 -3.62 18.15 -4.15
CA ILE A 54 -4.30 17.02 -4.76
C ILE A 54 -3.33 16.36 -5.75
N PRO A 55 -2.81 15.14 -5.49
CA PRO A 55 -1.88 14.51 -6.40
C PRO A 55 -2.60 14.14 -7.70
N GLU A 56 -1.89 14.23 -8.82
CA GLU A 56 -2.41 13.70 -10.09
C GLU A 56 -2.87 12.26 -9.89
N VAL A 57 -4.03 11.94 -10.48
CA VAL A 57 -4.58 10.60 -10.35
C VAL A 57 -3.68 9.65 -11.15
N ILE A 58 -2.98 8.78 -10.43
CA ILE A 58 -2.26 7.64 -10.99
C ILE A 58 -3.14 6.41 -10.75
N PRO A 59 -3.80 5.87 -11.79
CA PRO A 59 -4.53 4.61 -11.69
C PRO A 59 -3.62 3.49 -11.18
N MET A 60 -4.15 2.65 -10.29
CA MET A 60 -3.37 1.55 -9.71
C MET A 60 -4.21 0.34 -9.34
N GLU A 61 -3.57 -0.82 -9.28
CA GLU A 61 -4.09 -2.07 -8.76
C GLU A 61 -3.05 -2.71 -7.84
N ILE A 62 -3.41 -2.89 -6.57
CA ILE A 62 -2.60 -3.55 -5.55
C ILE A 62 -3.34 -4.82 -5.14
N GLU A 63 -2.77 -5.97 -5.43
CA GLU A 63 -3.28 -7.29 -5.08
C GLU A 63 -2.44 -7.87 -3.94
N VAL A 64 -3.08 -8.31 -2.88
CA VAL A 64 -2.47 -8.88 -1.68
C VAL A 64 -3.05 -10.26 -1.48
N VAL A 65 -2.23 -11.30 -1.54
CA VAL A 65 -2.67 -12.71 -1.52
C VAL A 65 -1.88 -13.50 -0.49
N ASP A 66 -2.60 -14.16 0.42
CA ASP A 66 -2.05 -15.03 1.46
C ASP A 66 -0.99 -14.36 2.35
N VAL A 67 -1.25 -13.11 2.77
CA VAL A 67 -0.27 -12.28 3.50
C VAL A 67 -0.59 -12.15 4.97
N LYS A 68 0.43 -12.29 5.82
CA LYS A 68 0.40 -11.90 7.24
C LYS A 68 1.36 -10.75 7.50
N ILE A 69 0.86 -9.58 7.86
CA ILE A 69 1.67 -8.40 8.20
C ILE A 69 1.69 -8.24 9.72
N THR A 70 2.87 -8.29 10.32
CA THR A 70 3.07 -7.98 11.75
C THR A 70 3.48 -6.53 11.90
N LEU A 71 2.61 -5.74 12.53
CA LEU A 71 2.87 -4.36 12.92
C LEU A 71 3.74 -4.35 14.17
N LYS A 72 4.93 -3.77 14.06
CA LYS A 72 5.85 -3.54 15.18
C LYS A 72 5.90 -2.07 15.51
N ASP A 73 5.73 -1.76 16.78
CA ASP A 73 5.92 -0.39 17.24
C ASP A 73 7.41 -0.12 17.46
N ASP A 74 7.89 0.86 16.72
CA ASP A 74 9.28 1.32 16.66
C ASP A 74 9.51 2.62 17.45
N THR A 75 8.53 3.06 18.24
CA THR A 75 8.71 4.21 19.12
C THR A 75 9.72 3.93 20.23
N PRO A 76 10.53 4.93 20.63
CA PRO A 76 11.44 4.78 21.74
C PRO A 76 10.68 4.39 23.02
N PRO A 77 11.19 3.44 23.82
CA PRO A 77 10.52 3.04 25.05
C PRO A 77 10.46 4.22 26.02
N VAL A 78 9.26 4.54 26.50
CA VAL A 78 9.02 5.61 27.48
C VAL A 78 9.74 5.31 28.80
N TYR A 79 9.84 4.02 29.16
CA TYR A 79 10.59 3.54 30.33
C TYR A 79 11.50 2.37 29.94
N PRO A 80 12.78 2.34 30.36
CA PRO A 80 13.74 1.29 30.01
C PRO A 80 13.32 -0.12 30.43
N THR A 81 12.43 -0.23 31.41
CA THR A 81 11.98 -1.50 32.01
C THR A 81 10.55 -1.87 31.63
N SER A 82 9.88 -1.07 30.80
CA SER A 82 8.53 -1.42 30.36
C SER A 82 8.59 -2.64 29.43
N PRO A 83 7.71 -3.64 29.61
CA PRO A 83 7.45 -4.58 28.52
C PRO A 83 7.01 -3.74 27.31
N GLY A 84 7.69 -3.95 26.18
CA GLY A 84 7.44 -3.18 24.97
C GLY A 84 6.01 -3.38 24.44
N PRO A 85 5.62 -2.56 23.47
CA PRO A 85 4.33 -2.68 22.78
C PRO A 85 4.16 -4.08 22.17
N VAL A 86 2.95 -4.64 22.29
CA VAL A 86 2.62 -5.97 21.76
C VAL A 86 2.38 -5.86 20.26
N PRO A 87 3.08 -6.65 19.41
CA PRO A 87 2.86 -6.61 17.97
C PRO A 87 1.43 -7.04 17.58
N ILE A 88 0.91 -6.45 16.52
CA ILE A 88 -0.42 -6.78 15.96
C ILE A 88 -0.21 -7.48 14.61
N THR A 89 -0.87 -8.62 14.39
CA THR A 89 -0.79 -9.32 13.09
C THR A 89 -2.08 -9.15 12.30
N LEU A 90 -1.97 -8.63 11.09
CA LEU A 90 -3.03 -8.53 10.08
C LEU A 90 -2.88 -9.70 9.12
N ALA A 91 -3.85 -10.62 9.10
CA ALA A 91 -3.88 -11.72 8.15
C ALA A 91 -4.89 -11.40 7.03
N MET A 92 -4.45 -11.54 5.78
CA MET A 92 -5.18 -11.18 4.58
C MET A 92 -5.14 -12.38 3.63
N ASP A 93 -6.31 -12.96 3.34
CA ASP A 93 -6.45 -14.07 2.40
C ASP A 93 -6.31 -13.57 0.96
N HIS A 94 -7.17 -12.62 0.59
CA HIS A 94 -7.08 -11.93 -0.68
C HIS A 94 -7.70 -10.53 -0.54
N ILE A 95 -6.93 -9.48 -0.83
CA ILE A 95 -7.39 -8.09 -0.88
C ILE A 95 -6.91 -7.47 -2.19
N VAL A 96 -7.81 -6.78 -2.89
CA VAL A 96 -7.45 -5.97 -4.05
C VAL A 96 -7.85 -4.52 -3.81
N VAL A 97 -6.88 -3.62 -3.88
CA VAL A 97 -7.07 -2.17 -3.84
C VAL A 97 -6.90 -1.61 -5.24
N ARG A 98 -7.94 -0.93 -5.76
CA ARG A 98 -7.90 -0.27 -7.07
C ARG A 98 -8.11 1.23 -6.91
N ARG A 99 -7.26 2.06 -7.53
CA ARG A 99 -7.55 3.47 -7.77
C ARG A 99 -7.90 3.65 -9.24
N ARG A 100 -9.12 4.10 -9.54
CA ARG A 100 -9.56 4.33 -10.92
C ARG A 100 -9.25 5.76 -11.37
N ASP A 101 -9.56 6.06 -12.62
CA ASP A 101 -9.34 7.35 -13.27
C ASP A 101 -10.09 8.51 -12.60
N ASP A 102 -11.16 8.21 -11.86
CA ASP A 102 -11.90 9.17 -11.03
C ASP A 102 -11.18 9.49 -9.70
N GLY A 103 -10.04 8.84 -9.44
CA GLY A 103 -9.26 8.98 -8.22
C GLY A 103 -9.79 8.18 -7.03
N VAL A 104 -10.93 7.48 -7.18
CA VAL A 104 -11.59 6.75 -6.10
C VAL A 104 -10.88 5.42 -5.85
N PHE A 105 -10.66 5.12 -4.57
CA PHE A 105 -10.13 3.83 -4.12
C PHE A 105 -11.28 2.83 -3.86
N TYR A 106 -11.16 1.65 -4.45
CA TYR A 106 -12.05 0.51 -4.26
C TYR A 106 -11.26 -0.61 -3.59
N LEU A 107 -11.79 -1.15 -2.50
CA LEU A 107 -11.21 -2.29 -1.79
C LEU A 107 -12.18 -3.46 -1.93
N THR A 108 -11.71 -4.58 -2.47
CA THR A 108 -12.48 -5.81 -2.69
C THR A 108 -11.76 -7.03 -2.16
#